data_AF-A0A661HPM0-F1
#
_entry.id   AF-A0A661HPM0-F1
#
_cell.length_a   1.000
_cell.length_b   1.000
_cell.length_c   1.000
_cell.angle_alpha   90.00
_cell.angle_beta   90.00
_cell.angle_gamma   90.00
#
_symmetry.space_group_name_H-M   'P 1'
#
loop_
_entity.id
_entity.type
_entity.pdbx_description
1 polymer ?
#
loop_
_entity_poly.entity_id
_entity_poly.type
_entity_poly.pdbx_seq_one_letter_code
_entity_poly.pdbx_strand_id
1 'polypeptide(L)'
;MKVSYIKESNLLNHLEKKDSNSLEFVFLATGTLLEKHSTEELFKLLENAVRTLKKGGLLFVQGIPRNLPELGVFLEKYLIFKYWFAIESLPIEKTQLPSVHAGLILFTKGKGTFNIQQVRLPHQSCKACGRTLKDWGGKAHLMNPKGYVISDVIKDIPQENNYTQVSKPLFDIVMEMVDFSPVNKKQKEKLINAPLPEISGVVGPTEALAWINKGISEPKNQYLLPNISFPEPHIIKKPSMPTTVINENKLFNTIHHGDAIEILKQYPDESIDLVFADPPYNLDKKYSAYDDEQTDKTYIEWCNDWLYEYARVLKPTGSLFVLNLPRWALHHADFLNKYLHFQNWIVWDALSEPRGKIMPAHYAMLFYTKSKTGFTFNPSKVSPIDARYYCRRASCIRKRKKEGKDDKVALNDIWWDIHRIKHRRDRDHHPCQLPEPFMSRVIQLATNPGDVVLDAFGGAGTTPVTALQLGRQYVAIDLDINYVNIMQDKIAQINDVGFVVKESVKKADLPVPKKTLQLELRRLAQQLGHLPTQEDVKKQSQYDLNIFLDTFPSWGKALKAAKLEIQS
;
A
#
# COMPACT_ATOMS: atom_id res chain seq x y z
N MET A 1 11.13 -29.47 8.46
CA MET A 1 10.17 -28.57 9.13
C MET A 1 9.10 -29.41 9.81
N LYS A 2 8.78 -29.12 11.07
CA LYS A 2 7.79 -29.82 11.90
C LYS A 2 6.59 -28.90 12.14
N VAL A 3 5.52 -29.10 11.37
CA VAL A 3 4.30 -28.29 11.45
C VAL A 3 3.21 -29.07 12.16
N SER A 4 2.60 -28.45 13.17
CA SER A 4 1.42 -29.00 13.85
C SER A 4 0.16 -28.32 13.30
N TYR A 5 -0.78 -29.11 12.78
CA TYR A 5 -2.07 -28.63 12.29
C TYR A 5 -3.13 -28.84 13.36
N ILE A 6 -3.68 -27.75 13.89
CA ILE A 6 -4.54 -27.80 15.08
C ILE A 6 -5.96 -27.38 14.71
N LYS A 7 -6.94 -28.20 15.11
CA LYS A 7 -8.37 -27.90 14.96
C LYS A 7 -8.78 -26.71 15.81
N GLU A 8 -9.79 -25.98 15.35
CA GLU A 8 -10.40 -24.83 16.05
C GLU A 8 -10.64 -25.09 17.54
N SER A 9 -11.32 -26.19 17.88
CA SER A 9 -11.70 -26.53 19.26
C SER A 9 -10.54 -26.75 20.23
N ASN A 10 -9.35 -27.05 19.71
CA ASN A 10 -8.15 -27.33 20.51
C ASN A 10 -7.08 -26.24 20.38
N LEU A 11 -7.27 -25.24 19.53
CA LEU A 11 -6.22 -24.30 19.14
C LEU A 11 -5.71 -23.47 20.32
N LEU A 12 -6.62 -22.88 21.09
CA LEU A 12 -6.27 -22.09 22.27
C LEU A 12 -5.56 -22.95 23.32
N ASN A 13 -6.15 -24.09 23.72
CA ASN A 13 -5.60 -25.01 24.70
C ASN A 13 -4.21 -25.56 24.27
N HIS A 14 -4.03 -25.82 22.97
CA HIS A 14 -2.75 -26.25 22.43
C HIS A 14 -1.66 -25.18 22.61
N LEU A 15 -1.97 -23.92 22.28
CA LEU A 15 -1.01 -22.83 22.46
C LEU A 15 -0.76 -22.54 23.94
N GLU A 16 -1.78 -22.60 24.80
CA GLU A 16 -1.65 -22.45 26.26
C GLU A 16 -0.66 -23.46 26.85
N LYS A 17 -0.79 -24.74 26.47
CA LYS A 17 0.11 -25.82 26.94
C LYS A 17 1.51 -25.78 26.32
N LYS A 18 1.70 -25.02 25.25
CA LYS A 18 2.99 -24.95 24.57
C LYS A 18 3.95 -24.05 25.34
N ASP A 19 5.20 -24.46 25.45
CA ASP A 19 6.24 -23.69 26.13
C ASP A 19 6.44 -22.31 25.49
N SER A 20 6.77 -21.33 26.33
CA SER A 20 7.12 -19.98 25.86
C SER A 20 8.40 -20.03 25.02
N ASN A 21 8.48 -19.21 23.97
CA ASN A 21 9.64 -19.15 23.07
C ASN A 21 10.07 -20.50 22.46
N SER A 22 9.10 -21.33 22.07
CA SER A 22 9.33 -22.66 21.50
C SER A 22 9.13 -22.75 20.00
N LEU A 23 8.37 -21.83 19.39
CA LEU A 23 7.99 -21.88 17.96
C LEU A 23 8.72 -20.85 17.11
N GLU A 24 9.10 -21.24 15.89
CA GLU A 24 9.65 -20.34 14.87
C GLU A 24 8.54 -19.55 14.16
N PHE A 25 7.38 -20.16 13.97
CA PHE A 25 6.23 -19.46 13.40
C PHE A 25 4.89 -19.98 13.91
N VAL A 26 3.89 -19.10 13.82
CA VAL A 26 2.47 -19.43 14.03
C VAL A 26 1.67 -18.84 12.87
N PHE A 27 0.77 -19.63 12.28
CA PHE A 27 -0.19 -19.19 11.28
C PHE A 27 -1.61 -19.37 11.83
N LEU A 28 -2.34 -18.25 11.94
CA LEU A 28 -3.74 -18.23 12.35
C LEU A 28 -4.64 -17.78 11.20
N ALA A 29 -5.56 -18.63 10.78
CA ALA A 29 -6.62 -18.29 9.81
C ALA A 29 -7.87 -17.83 10.56
N THR A 30 -7.94 -16.54 10.86
CA THR A 30 -8.98 -15.96 11.73
C THR A 30 -10.34 -15.77 11.06
N GLY A 31 -10.41 -15.88 9.73
CA GLY A 31 -11.66 -15.69 8.99
C GLY A 31 -12.81 -16.61 9.42
N THR A 32 -12.51 -17.83 9.88
CA THR A 32 -13.49 -18.77 10.47
C THR A 32 -13.74 -18.58 11.96
N LEU A 33 -12.81 -17.91 12.65
CA LEU A 33 -12.85 -17.73 14.10
C LEU A 33 -13.67 -16.51 14.50
N LEU A 34 -13.62 -15.44 13.70
CA LEU A 34 -14.24 -14.15 13.99
C LEU A 34 -15.77 -14.18 14.08
N GLU A 35 -16.43 -15.18 13.49
CA GLU A 35 -17.89 -15.34 13.59
C GLU A 35 -18.33 -16.15 14.81
N LYS A 36 -17.41 -16.92 15.41
CA LYS A 36 -17.74 -17.94 16.42
C LYS A 36 -17.18 -17.65 17.80
N HIS A 37 -16.15 -16.80 17.87
CA HIS A 37 -15.46 -16.44 19.09
C HIS A 37 -15.65 -14.97 19.41
N SER A 38 -15.71 -14.68 20.70
CA SER A 38 -15.65 -13.30 21.21
C SER A 38 -14.28 -12.67 20.93
N THR A 39 -14.23 -11.34 20.88
CA THR A 39 -12.98 -10.58 20.76
C THR A 39 -11.98 -10.94 21.87
N GLU A 40 -12.46 -11.17 23.10
CA GLU A 40 -11.62 -11.57 24.24
C GLU A 40 -10.94 -12.93 24.02
N GLU A 41 -11.68 -13.93 23.52
CA GLU A 41 -11.12 -15.25 23.21
C GLU A 41 -10.06 -15.16 22.11
N LEU A 42 -10.29 -14.32 21.09
CA LEU A 42 -9.33 -14.08 20.02
C LEU A 42 -8.06 -13.39 20.53
N PHE A 43 -8.19 -12.37 21.37
CA PHE A 43 -7.04 -11.73 21.99
C PHE A 43 -6.25 -12.71 22.87
N LYS A 44 -6.94 -13.54 23.66
CA LYS A 44 -6.28 -14.58 24.46
C LYS A 44 -5.54 -15.61 23.58
N LEU A 45 -6.10 -15.97 22.43
CA LEU A 45 -5.44 -16.82 21.44
C LEU A 45 -4.18 -16.14 20.88
N LEU A 46 -4.27 -14.86 20.52
CA LEU A 46 -3.15 -14.07 20.00
C LEU A 46 -2.04 -13.89 21.05
N GLU A 47 -2.36 -13.64 22.31
CA GLU A 47 -1.38 -13.56 23.40
C GLU A 47 -0.61 -14.87 23.57
N ASN A 48 -1.30 -16.00 23.51
CA ASN A 48 -0.64 -17.31 23.57
C ASN A 48 0.21 -17.59 22.33
N ALA A 49 -0.23 -17.17 21.13
CA ALA A 49 0.61 -17.22 19.94
C ALA A 49 1.88 -16.37 20.09
N VAL A 50 1.75 -15.13 20.58
CA VAL A 50 2.88 -14.23 20.87
C VAL A 50 3.84 -14.86 21.89
N ARG A 51 3.32 -15.42 22.98
CA ARG A 51 4.11 -16.03 24.06
C ARG A 51 4.96 -17.19 23.55
N THR A 52 4.37 -18.06 22.73
CA THR A 52 5.03 -19.28 22.22
C THR A 52 6.09 -19.01 21.16
N LEU A 53 6.03 -17.87 20.45
CA LEU A 53 7.05 -17.51 19.46
C LEU A 53 8.42 -17.22 20.08
N LYS A 54 9.49 -17.66 19.41
CA LYS A 54 10.88 -17.29 19.69
C LYS A 54 11.15 -15.84 19.28
N LYS A 55 12.24 -15.25 19.78
CA LYS A 55 12.77 -13.99 19.23
C LYS A 55 13.14 -14.19 17.75
N GLY A 56 12.66 -13.31 16.88
CA GLY A 56 12.74 -13.44 15.42
C GLY A 56 11.65 -14.33 14.81
N GLY A 57 10.83 -14.99 15.63
CA GLY A 57 9.72 -15.81 15.17
C GLY A 57 8.63 -15.00 14.49
N LEU A 58 7.83 -15.66 13.64
CA LEU A 58 6.87 -15.03 12.74
C LEU A 58 5.43 -15.37 13.12
N LEU A 59 4.56 -14.36 13.17
CA LEU A 59 3.12 -14.56 13.30
C LEU A 59 2.43 -14.13 12.02
N PHE A 60 1.71 -15.06 11.39
CA PHE A 60 0.83 -14.82 10.26
C PHE A 60 -0.62 -14.84 10.75
N VAL A 61 -1.38 -13.78 10.47
CA VAL A 61 -2.81 -13.71 10.77
C VAL A 61 -3.56 -13.41 9.47
N GLN A 62 -4.29 -14.40 8.98
CA GLN A 62 -5.11 -14.30 7.77
C GLN A 62 -6.55 -13.98 8.17
N GLY A 63 -7.24 -13.13 7.40
CA GLY A 63 -8.65 -12.82 7.63
C GLY A 63 -9.25 -11.84 6.64
N ILE A 64 -10.44 -11.34 6.99
CA ILE A 64 -11.18 -10.34 6.20
C ILE A 64 -10.59 -8.94 6.51
N PRO A 65 -10.29 -8.11 5.49
CA PRO A 65 -9.68 -6.78 5.67
C PRO A 65 -10.39 -5.86 6.66
N ARG A 66 -11.72 -6.01 6.83
CA ARG A 66 -12.51 -5.24 7.80
C ARG A 66 -12.14 -5.52 9.26
N ASN A 67 -11.77 -6.76 9.57
CA ASN A 67 -11.62 -7.24 10.95
C ASN A 67 -10.16 -7.31 11.40
N LEU A 68 -9.21 -7.39 10.45
CA LEU A 68 -7.78 -7.43 10.74
C LEU A 68 -7.21 -6.18 11.44
N PRO A 69 -7.75 -4.95 11.26
CA PRO A 69 -7.20 -3.77 11.89
C PRO A 69 -7.10 -3.87 13.42
N GLU A 70 -8.19 -4.23 14.09
CA GLU A 70 -8.24 -4.37 15.55
C GLU A 70 -7.22 -5.40 16.05
N LEU A 71 -7.15 -6.57 15.39
CA LEU A 71 -6.19 -7.61 15.74
C LEU A 71 -4.73 -7.14 15.54
N GLY A 72 -4.47 -6.37 14.47
CA GLY A 72 -3.14 -5.85 14.21
C GLY A 72 -2.70 -4.80 15.23
N VAL A 73 -3.60 -3.89 15.63
CA VAL A 73 -3.29 -2.84 16.63
C VAL A 73 -3.02 -3.51 17.97
N PHE A 74 -3.79 -4.55 18.31
CA PHE A 74 -3.53 -5.38 19.47
C PHE A 74 -2.12 -6.02 19.41
N LEU A 75 -1.75 -6.61 18.28
CA LEU A 75 -0.47 -7.30 18.10
C LEU A 75 0.74 -6.36 18.11
N GLU A 76 0.63 -5.12 17.63
CA GLU A 76 1.75 -4.14 17.66
C GLU A 76 2.20 -3.78 19.09
N LYS A 77 1.37 -4.05 20.11
CA LYS A 77 1.79 -3.93 21.52
C LYS A 77 2.88 -4.92 21.91
N TYR A 78 2.97 -6.05 21.22
CA TYR A 78 3.85 -7.17 21.56
C TYR A 78 4.84 -7.55 20.45
N LEU A 79 4.51 -7.28 19.19
CA LEU A 79 5.25 -7.69 18.01
C LEU A 79 5.51 -6.49 17.07
N ILE A 80 6.43 -6.67 16.13
CA ILE A 80 6.75 -5.65 15.13
C ILE A 80 6.06 -6.01 13.81
N PHE A 81 5.19 -5.13 13.33
CA PHE A 81 4.54 -5.25 12.01
C PHE A 81 5.57 -5.29 10.89
N LYS A 82 5.37 -6.17 9.89
CA LYS A 82 6.24 -6.28 8.70
C LYS A 82 5.50 -6.08 7.40
N TYR A 83 4.43 -6.83 7.16
CA TYR A 83 3.70 -6.76 5.89
C TYR A 83 2.22 -7.01 6.09
N TRP A 84 1.43 -6.37 5.23
CA TRP A 84 0.06 -6.76 4.93
C TRP A 84 0.03 -7.29 3.50
N PHE A 85 -0.13 -8.60 3.35
CA PHE A 85 -0.36 -9.21 2.05
C PHE A 85 -1.83 -9.07 1.67
N ALA A 86 -2.10 -8.43 0.54
CA ALA A 86 -3.41 -8.46 -0.10
C ALA A 86 -3.46 -9.70 -1.00
N ILE A 87 -4.37 -10.62 -0.70
CA ILE A 87 -4.43 -11.92 -1.37
C ILE A 87 -5.73 -12.04 -2.13
N GLU A 88 -5.63 -12.20 -3.44
CA GLU A 88 -6.81 -12.34 -4.26
C GLU A 88 -7.67 -13.53 -3.83
N SER A 89 -8.97 -13.28 -3.81
CA SER A 89 -9.99 -14.17 -3.30
C SER A 89 -11.21 -14.13 -4.22
N LEU A 90 -12.11 -15.10 -4.10
CA LEU A 90 -13.41 -15.07 -4.78
C LEU A 90 -14.17 -13.77 -4.48
N PRO A 91 -14.94 -13.19 -5.41
CA PRO A 91 -15.61 -11.92 -5.14
C PRO A 91 -16.69 -12.05 -4.06
N ILE A 92 -16.77 -11.07 -3.17
CA ILE A 92 -17.93 -10.84 -2.31
C ILE A 92 -18.77 -9.77 -3.00
N GLU A 93 -19.82 -10.19 -3.74
CA GLU A 93 -20.62 -9.32 -4.60
C GLU A 93 -21.73 -8.54 -3.85
N LYS A 94 -21.77 -8.58 -2.52
CA LYS A 94 -22.83 -7.95 -1.72
C LYS A 94 -22.67 -6.43 -1.55
N THR A 95 -21.59 -5.85 -2.07
CA THR A 95 -21.24 -4.43 -1.92
C THR A 95 -21.24 -3.73 -3.28
N GLN A 96 -21.45 -2.41 -3.29
CA GLN A 96 -21.44 -1.62 -4.54
C GLN A 96 -20.05 -1.64 -5.23
N LEU A 97 -18.98 -1.83 -4.45
CA LEU A 97 -17.65 -2.18 -4.90
C LEU A 97 -17.28 -3.59 -4.39
N PRO A 98 -17.27 -4.62 -5.25
CA PRO A 98 -16.98 -5.98 -4.83
C PRO A 98 -15.60 -6.09 -4.18
N SER A 99 -15.55 -6.77 -3.03
CA SER A 99 -14.27 -7.13 -2.42
C SER A 99 -13.74 -8.42 -3.05
N VAL A 100 -12.49 -8.41 -3.51
CA VAL A 100 -11.83 -9.55 -4.16
C VAL A 100 -10.49 -9.89 -3.51
N HIS A 101 -10.23 -9.43 -2.29
CA HIS A 101 -9.01 -9.78 -1.57
C HIS A 101 -9.23 -10.03 -0.08
N ALA A 102 -8.54 -11.03 0.43
CA ALA A 102 -8.33 -11.21 1.85
C ALA A 102 -7.03 -10.56 2.31
N GLY A 103 -6.90 -10.32 3.62
CA GLY A 103 -5.66 -9.85 4.22
C GLY A 103 -4.89 -10.99 4.88
N LEU A 104 -3.57 -10.91 4.84
CA LEU A 104 -2.66 -11.68 5.68
C LEU A 104 -1.63 -10.72 6.27
N ILE A 105 -1.71 -10.47 7.57
CA ILE A 105 -0.76 -9.60 8.28
C ILE A 105 0.37 -10.45 8.87
N LEU A 106 1.60 -9.95 8.73
CA LEU A 106 2.82 -10.61 9.19
C LEU A 106 3.51 -9.75 10.24
N PHE A 107 3.79 -10.37 11.37
CA PHE A 107 4.51 -9.80 12.50
C PHE A 107 5.75 -10.61 12.85
N THR A 108 6.69 -9.98 13.55
CA THR A 108 7.84 -10.68 14.15
C THR A 108 8.03 -10.32 15.62
N LYS A 109 8.54 -11.28 16.41
CA LYS A 109 8.80 -11.07 17.85
C LYS A 109 10.20 -10.52 18.10
N GLY A 110 10.28 -9.37 18.77
CA GLY A 110 11.53 -8.74 19.17
C GLY A 110 12.22 -7.91 18.07
N LYS A 111 13.17 -7.08 18.48
CA LYS A 111 13.93 -6.17 17.59
C LYS A 111 15.01 -6.94 16.82
N GLY A 112 15.07 -6.79 15.50
CA GLY A 112 16.06 -7.43 14.62
C GLY A 112 15.58 -7.64 13.18
N THR A 113 16.42 -8.27 12.36
CA THR A 113 16.03 -8.77 11.03
C THR A 113 15.25 -10.06 11.20
N PHE A 114 14.04 -10.11 10.65
CA PHE A 114 13.27 -11.34 10.53
C PHE A 114 13.69 -12.04 9.24
N ASN A 115 13.78 -13.37 9.28
CA ASN A 115 14.19 -14.14 8.12
C ASN A 115 12.94 -14.63 7.38
N ILE A 116 12.94 -14.52 6.06
CA ILE A 116 12.02 -15.22 5.13
C ILE A 116 12.87 -15.74 3.96
N GLN A 117 12.43 -16.76 3.24
CA GLN A 117 12.97 -17.08 1.91
C GLN A 117 12.42 -16.13 0.86
N GLN A 118 13.17 -15.96 -0.22
CA GLN A 118 12.68 -15.24 -1.39
C GLN A 118 11.90 -16.20 -2.29
N VAL A 119 10.57 -16.17 -2.17
CA VAL A 119 9.65 -16.96 -3.00
C VAL A 119 9.47 -16.30 -4.37
N ARG A 120 9.35 -17.11 -5.42
CA ARG A 120 9.16 -16.63 -6.80
C ARG A 120 7.95 -17.28 -7.45
N LEU A 121 7.17 -16.47 -8.16
CA LEU A 121 6.08 -16.96 -9.01
C LEU A 121 6.49 -16.96 -10.48
N PRO A 122 5.98 -17.89 -11.29
CA PRO A 122 6.31 -17.99 -12.71
C PRO A 122 6.03 -16.68 -13.46
N HIS A 123 6.88 -16.36 -14.43
CA HIS A 123 6.61 -15.22 -15.32
C HIS A 123 5.35 -15.47 -16.13
N GLN A 124 4.48 -14.47 -16.16
CA GLN A 124 3.28 -14.48 -16.99
C GLN A 124 3.47 -13.61 -18.24
N SER A 125 2.81 -13.99 -19.32
CA SER A 125 2.91 -13.32 -20.62
C SER A 125 1.58 -12.74 -21.06
N CYS A 126 1.64 -11.63 -21.79
CA CYS A 126 0.48 -10.96 -22.36
C CYS A 126 -0.18 -11.82 -23.42
N LYS A 127 -1.48 -12.10 -23.28
CA LYS A 127 -2.28 -12.85 -24.25
C LYS A 127 -2.33 -12.18 -25.64
N ALA A 128 -2.14 -10.86 -25.71
CA ALA A 128 -2.18 -10.11 -26.97
C ALA A 128 -0.83 -9.94 -27.68
N CYS A 129 0.28 -9.76 -26.96
CA CYS A 129 1.58 -9.49 -27.60
C CYS A 129 2.72 -10.45 -27.18
N GLY A 130 2.45 -11.45 -26.35
CA GLY A 130 3.42 -12.46 -25.90
C GLY A 130 4.50 -11.97 -24.93
N ARG A 131 4.67 -10.65 -24.77
CA ARG A 131 5.64 -10.06 -23.83
C ARG A 131 5.20 -10.25 -22.38
N THR A 132 6.16 -10.38 -21.46
CA THR A 132 5.92 -10.50 -20.02
C THR A 132 4.99 -9.42 -19.49
N LEU A 133 4.08 -9.76 -18.58
CA LEU A 133 3.18 -8.82 -17.91
C LEU A 133 3.92 -7.93 -16.90
N LYS A 134 4.85 -8.50 -16.14
CA LYS A 134 5.72 -7.78 -15.20
C LYS A 134 7.11 -7.60 -15.81
N ASP A 135 7.36 -6.46 -16.46
CA ASP A 135 8.73 -6.07 -16.83
C ASP A 135 9.30 -5.09 -15.80
N TRP A 136 10.59 -5.22 -15.48
CA TRP A 136 11.26 -4.37 -14.49
C TRP A 136 11.58 -2.98 -15.07
N GLY A 137 10.56 -2.28 -15.56
CA GLY A 137 10.72 -0.97 -16.23
C GLY A 137 11.58 -1.06 -17.49
N GLY A 138 11.36 -2.09 -18.31
CA GLY A 138 12.13 -2.35 -19.53
C GLY A 138 13.43 -3.15 -19.33
N LYS A 139 13.80 -3.51 -18.09
CA LYS A 139 14.98 -4.35 -17.80
C LYS A 139 14.67 -5.85 -17.89
N ALA A 140 14.07 -6.30 -18.99
CA ALA A 140 13.68 -7.72 -19.16
C ALA A 140 14.89 -8.67 -19.07
N HIS A 141 16.07 -8.23 -19.51
CA HIS A 141 17.32 -8.99 -19.42
C HIS A 141 17.81 -9.25 -17.98
N LEU A 142 17.29 -8.52 -16.98
CA LEU A 142 17.60 -8.75 -15.55
C LEU A 142 16.56 -9.63 -14.86
N MET A 143 15.59 -10.16 -15.60
CA MET A 143 14.58 -11.05 -15.03
C MET A 143 15.23 -12.37 -14.60
N ASN A 144 14.91 -12.84 -13.40
CA ASN A 144 15.38 -14.13 -12.93
C ASN A 144 14.64 -15.25 -13.68
N PRO A 145 15.33 -16.27 -14.20
CA PRO A 145 14.70 -17.34 -14.99
C PRO A 145 13.67 -18.16 -14.20
N LYS A 146 13.78 -18.23 -12.86
CA LYS A 146 12.83 -18.96 -12.00
C LYS A 146 11.51 -18.20 -11.75
N GLY A 147 11.40 -16.96 -12.20
CA GLY A 147 10.21 -16.14 -11.96
C GLY A 147 10.48 -14.81 -11.26
N TYR A 148 9.43 -14.04 -11.05
CA TYR A 148 9.51 -12.75 -10.34
C TYR A 148 9.34 -12.95 -8.84
N VAL A 149 9.94 -12.07 -8.05
CA VAL A 149 9.81 -12.07 -6.58
C VAL A 149 8.38 -11.72 -6.22
N ILE A 150 7.77 -12.48 -5.32
CA ILE A 150 6.42 -12.18 -4.85
C ILE A 150 6.32 -10.76 -4.26
N SER A 151 5.16 -10.15 -4.43
CA SER A 151 4.80 -8.90 -3.77
C SER A 151 3.91 -9.13 -2.56
N ASP A 152 3.75 -8.09 -1.76
CA ASP A 152 2.67 -7.95 -0.77
C ASP A 152 1.27 -7.79 -1.40
N VAL A 153 1.15 -7.87 -2.73
CA VAL A 153 -0.10 -8.09 -3.47
C VAL A 153 0.02 -9.42 -4.21
N ILE A 154 -0.65 -10.46 -3.72
CA ILE A 154 -0.63 -11.84 -4.25
C ILE A 154 -1.92 -12.08 -5.03
N LYS A 155 -1.82 -11.96 -6.35
CA LYS A 155 -2.98 -12.01 -7.26
C LYS A 155 -2.74 -12.86 -8.51
N ASP A 156 -1.66 -13.61 -8.49
CA ASP A 156 -1.16 -14.45 -9.59
C ASP A 156 -1.22 -15.94 -9.19
N ILE A 157 -2.18 -16.26 -8.31
CA ILE A 157 -2.53 -17.60 -7.87
C ILE A 157 -3.97 -17.91 -8.32
N PRO A 158 -4.37 -19.19 -8.45
CA PRO A 158 -5.77 -19.55 -8.70
C PRO A 158 -6.71 -18.88 -7.69
N GLN A 159 -7.82 -18.36 -8.19
CA GLN A 159 -8.80 -17.68 -7.35
C GLN A 159 -9.59 -18.72 -6.54
N GLU A 160 -9.44 -18.65 -5.23
CA GLU A 160 -10.13 -19.49 -4.25
C GLU A 160 -10.69 -18.59 -3.14
N ASN A 161 -11.53 -19.12 -2.25
CA ASN A 161 -11.92 -18.37 -1.07
C ASN A 161 -10.70 -18.26 -0.14
N ASN A 162 -10.09 -17.08 -0.07
CA ASN A 162 -9.00 -16.77 0.85
C ASN A 162 -9.45 -15.92 2.04
N TYR A 163 -10.76 -15.66 2.22
CA TYR A 163 -11.29 -14.89 3.36
C TYR A 163 -11.44 -15.72 4.62
N THR A 164 -12.12 -16.86 4.48
CA THR A 164 -12.41 -17.78 5.58
C THR A 164 -11.61 -19.08 5.45
N GLN A 165 -10.88 -19.26 4.35
CA GLN A 165 -10.01 -20.40 4.11
C GLN A 165 -8.62 -19.92 3.68
N VAL A 166 -7.66 -20.83 3.68
CA VAL A 166 -6.32 -20.64 3.12
C VAL A 166 -6.15 -21.62 1.97
N SER A 167 -6.17 -21.09 0.75
CA SER A 167 -5.96 -21.90 -0.46
C SER A 167 -4.61 -22.62 -0.42
N LYS A 168 -4.52 -23.78 -1.10
CA LYS A 168 -3.26 -24.55 -1.15
C LYS A 168 -2.10 -23.72 -1.74
N PRO A 169 -2.28 -22.97 -2.84
CA PRO A 169 -1.21 -22.13 -3.40
C PRO A 169 -0.72 -21.07 -2.41
N LEU A 170 -1.63 -20.42 -1.67
CA LEU A 170 -1.27 -19.47 -0.64
C LEU A 170 -0.46 -20.14 0.48
N PHE A 171 -0.96 -21.27 0.99
CA PHE A 171 -0.30 -22.00 2.05
C PHE A 171 1.13 -22.38 1.64
N ASP A 172 1.32 -22.89 0.43
CA ASP A 172 2.64 -23.26 -0.10
C ASP A 172 3.60 -22.09 -0.20
N ILE A 173 3.12 -20.93 -0.65
CA ILE A 173 3.90 -19.69 -0.66
C ILE A 173 4.38 -19.35 0.76
N VAL A 174 3.48 -19.38 1.75
CA VAL A 174 3.85 -19.05 3.14
C VAL A 174 4.78 -20.09 3.74
N MET A 175 4.58 -21.38 3.46
CA MET A 175 5.50 -22.44 3.91
C MET A 175 6.87 -22.30 3.27
N GLU A 176 6.97 -21.96 1.98
CA GLU A 176 8.24 -21.69 1.30
C GLU A 176 8.92 -20.46 1.91
N MET A 177 8.18 -19.39 2.25
CA MET A 177 8.73 -18.22 2.93
C MET A 177 9.38 -18.57 4.28
N VAL A 178 8.83 -19.52 5.03
CA VAL A 178 9.34 -19.88 6.37
C VAL A 178 10.32 -21.06 6.35
N ASP A 179 10.54 -21.71 5.20
CA ASP A 179 11.50 -22.81 5.08
C ASP A 179 12.94 -22.30 4.95
N PHE A 180 13.57 -22.02 6.09
CA PHE A 180 14.99 -21.63 6.17
C PHE A 180 15.98 -22.77 5.94
N SER A 181 15.53 -23.96 5.54
CA SER A 181 16.43 -25.07 5.25
C SER A 181 17.40 -24.69 4.11
N PRO A 182 18.69 -25.03 4.18
CA PRO A 182 19.66 -24.66 3.16
C PRO A 182 19.34 -25.33 1.81
N VAL A 183 19.07 -24.51 0.79
CA VAL A 183 18.62 -24.94 -0.55
C VAL A 183 19.76 -25.50 -1.43
N ASN A 184 21.03 -25.44 -1.00
CA ASN A 184 22.18 -25.81 -1.84
C ASN A 184 22.92 -27.09 -1.39
N LYS A 185 22.88 -28.12 -2.24
CA LYS A 185 23.76 -29.31 -2.21
C LYS A 185 25.27 -28.99 -2.27
N LYS A 186 25.68 -27.75 -2.58
CA LYS A 186 27.09 -27.31 -2.61
C LYS A 186 27.64 -26.76 -1.29
N GLN A 187 26.85 -26.70 -0.22
CA GLN A 187 27.32 -26.35 1.14
C GLN A 187 27.50 -27.57 2.06
N LYS A 188 27.70 -28.77 1.49
CA LYS A 188 27.95 -29.99 2.26
C LYS A 188 29.41 -30.25 2.62
N GLU A 189 30.33 -29.33 2.34
CA GLU A 189 31.78 -29.52 2.54
C GLU A 189 32.42 -28.68 3.65
N LYS A 190 31.68 -28.19 4.65
CA LYS A 190 32.31 -27.73 5.89
C LYS A 190 31.80 -28.50 7.10
N LEU A 191 32.63 -29.49 7.46
CA LEU A 191 32.99 -29.95 8.80
C LEU A 191 32.21 -29.29 9.96
N ILE A 192 31.44 -30.14 10.64
CA ILE A 192 30.87 -30.10 12.01
C ILE A 192 29.40 -30.55 11.93
N ASN A 193 29.08 -31.66 12.61
CA ASN A 193 27.73 -32.20 12.80
C ASN A 193 26.88 -31.28 13.69
N ALA A 194 26.59 -30.06 13.24
CA ALA A 194 25.51 -29.28 13.82
C ALA A 194 24.20 -29.73 13.15
N PRO A 195 23.20 -30.24 13.90
CA PRO A 195 21.90 -30.52 13.31
C PRO A 195 21.34 -29.25 12.69
N LEU A 196 20.85 -29.35 11.45
CA LEU A 196 20.14 -28.27 10.79
C LEU A 196 19.03 -27.77 11.73
N PRO A 197 18.84 -26.45 11.90
CA PRO A 197 17.81 -25.93 12.79
C PRO A 197 16.44 -26.47 12.35
N GLU A 198 15.84 -27.33 13.17
CA GLU A 198 14.51 -27.88 12.91
C GLU A 198 13.47 -26.76 13.09
N ILE A 199 12.89 -26.30 11.99
CA ILE A 199 11.85 -25.26 12.02
C ILE A 199 10.56 -25.90 12.54
N SER A 200 10.03 -25.37 13.65
CA SER A 200 8.78 -25.80 14.26
C SER A 200 7.72 -24.71 14.18
N GLY A 201 6.48 -25.10 13.88
CA GLY A 201 5.38 -24.14 13.80
C GLY A 201 4.02 -24.76 14.01
N VAL A 202 3.05 -23.88 14.28
CA VAL A 202 1.64 -24.22 14.45
C VAL A 202 0.83 -23.53 13.36
N VAL A 203 -0.08 -24.28 12.74
CA VAL A 203 -1.05 -23.75 11.79
C VAL A 203 -2.44 -24.13 12.28
N GLY A 204 -3.35 -23.17 12.34
CA GLY A 204 -4.74 -23.45 12.66
C GLY A 204 -5.68 -22.28 12.35
N PRO A 205 -7.00 -22.51 12.42
CA PRO A 205 -7.64 -23.81 12.54
C PRO A 205 -7.48 -24.67 11.27
N THR A 206 -7.35 -25.99 11.41
CA THR A 206 -7.26 -26.92 10.26
C THR A 206 -8.50 -26.85 9.35
N GLU A 207 -9.65 -26.47 9.90
CA GLU A 207 -10.92 -26.24 9.21
C GLU A 207 -10.80 -25.16 8.12
N ALA A 208 -9.90 -24.18 8.28
CA ALA A 208 -9.61 -23.17 7.27
C ALA A 208 -8.73 -23.72 6.13
N LEU A 209 -8.12 -24.90 6.28
CA LEU A 209 -7.25 -25.54 5.28
C LEU A 209 -8.06 -26.52 4.43
N ALA A 210 -8.95 -25.98 3.58
CA ALA A 210 -9.98 -26.74 2.88
C ALA A 210 -9.49 -27.95 2.06
N TRP A 211 -8.22 -27.99 1.68
CA TRP A 211 -7.59 -29.07 0.92
C TRP A 211 -7.05 -30.22 1.79
N ILE A 212 -6.89 -30.05 3.11
CA ILE A 212 -6.48 -31.12 4.03
C ILE A 212 -7.61 -32.12 4.26
N ASN A 213 -8.86 -31.65 4.23
CA ASN A 213 -10.05 -32.44 4.53
C ASN A 213 -10.88 -32.79 3.28
N LYS A 214 -10.30 -32.84 2.07
CA LYS A 214 -11.03 -33.26 0.85
C LYS A 214 -11.31 -34.78 0.85
N GLY A 215 -12.19 -35.18 1.76
CA GLY A 215 -13.10 -36.32 1.70
C GLY A 215 -14.48 -35.84 2.14
N ILE A 216 -15.35 -35.56 1.15
CA ILE A 216 -16.82 -35.44 1.23
C ILE A 216 -17.43 -34.28 2.05
N SER A 217 -17.93 -33.29 1.31
CA SER A 217 -19.25 -32.63 1.35
C SER A 217 -19.16 -31.11 1.28
N GLU A 218 -19.77 -30.54 0.24
CA GLU A 218 -20.17 -29.14 0.23
C GLU A 218 -21.40 -28.98 1.14
N PRO A 219 -21.38 -28.09 2.15
CA PRO A 219 -22.62 -27.60 2.72
C PRO A 219 -23.19 -26.53 1.77
N LYS A 220 -24.48 -26.67 1.44
CA LYS A 220 -25.28 -25.60 0.86
C LYS A 220 -25.42 -24.47 1.88
N ASN A 221 -24.67 -23.39 1.75
CA ASN A 221 -24.88 -22.21 2.57
C ASN A 221 -25.77 -21.19 1.84
N GLN A 222 -27.06 -21.22 2.16
CA GLN A 222 -27.89 -20.02 2.17
C GLN A 222 -27.42 -19.15 3.34
N TYR A 223 -26.93 -17.95 3.05
CA TYR A 223 -26.57 -16.98 4.08
C TYR A 223 -27.81 -16.25 4.55
N LEU A 224 -28.29 -16.57 5.76
CA LEU A 224 -29.12 -15.64 6.54
C LEU A 224 -28.17 -14.78 7.38
N LEU A 225 -28.32 -13.46 7.27
CA LEU A 225 -27.62 -12.50 8.13
C LEU A 225 -28.18 -12.60 9.55
N PRO A 226 -27.36 -12.80 10.59
CA PRO A 226 -27.83 -12.64 11.96
C PRO A 226 -28.04 -11.14 12.24
N ASN A 227 -29.14 -10.83 12.94
CA ASN A 227 -29.36 -9.54 13.58
C ASN A 227 -28.27 -9.31 14.64
N ILE A 228 -27.14 -8.76 14.21
CA ILE A 228 -26.12 -8.21 15.10
C ILE A 228 -26.58 -6.80 15.47
N SER A 229 -27.08 -6.64 16.70
CA SER A 229 -27.20 -5.32 17.30
C SER A 229 -25.81 -4.86 17.70
N PHE A 230 -25.27 -3.88 16.97
CA PHE A 230 -24.13 -3.12 17.43
C PHE A 230 -24.57 -2.28 18.64
N PRO A 231 -23.71 -2.04 19.64
CA PRO A 231 -24.01 -1.01 20.63
C PRO A 231 -24.25 0.29 19.85
N GLU A 232 -25.39 0.95 20.11
CA GLU A 232 -25.61 2.28 19.53
C GLU A 232 -24.44 3.17 19.93
N PRO A 233 -23.89 3.96 19.00
CA PRO A 233 -22.80 4.88 19.33
C PRO A 233 -23.29 5.77 20.46
N HIS A 234 -22.61 5.69 21.62
CA HIS A 234 -22.78 6.68 22.66
C HIS A 234 -22.32 8.02 22.06
N ILE A 235 -23.27 8.83 21.63
CA ILE A 235 -23.04 10.21 21.21
C ILE A 235 -22.55 10.95 22.46
N ILE A 236 -21.25 11.05 22.63
CA ILE A 236 -20.65 11.87 23.68
C ILE A 236 -20.88 13.32 23.26
N LYS A 237 -21.97 13.94 23.75
CA LYS A 237 -22.16 15.39 23.66
C LYS A 237 -21.17 16.07 24.62
N LYS A 238 -20.21 16.81 24.06
CA LYS A 238 -19.34 17.73 24.81
C LYS A 238 -19.10 19.04 24.03
N PRO A 239 -18.72 20.12 24.72
CA PRO A 239 -19.28 21.46 24.53
C PRO A 239 -18.78 22.16 23.26
N SER A 240 -19.66 22.97 22.68
CA SER A 240 -19.35 23.85 21.57
C SER A 240 -18.26 24.85 21.94
N MET A 241 -17.11 24.74 21.28
CA MET A 241 -16.04 25.73 21.32
C MET A 241 -16.35 26.90 20.36
N PRO A 242 -15.82 28.11 20.63
CA PRO A 242 -16.16 29.29 19.85
C PRO A 242 -15.61 29.19 18.42
N THR A 243 -16.50 29.31 17.46
CA THR A 243 -16.20 29.27 16.02
C THR A 243 -15.59 30.59 15.57
N THR A 244 -14.35 30.57 15.08
CA THR A 244 -13.87 31.64 14.19
C THR A 244 -14.54 31.42 12.85
N VAL A 245 -15.52 32.28 12.51
CA VAL A 245 -16.42 32.07 11.38
C VAL A 245 -15.70 32.38 10.07
N ILE A 246 -15.40 31.34 9.27
CA ILE A 246 -15.13 31.52 7.84
C ILE A 246 -16.38 32.16 7.23
N ASN A 247 -16.22 33.25 6.47
CA ASN A 247 -17.32 33.90 5.77
C ASN A 247 -18.06 32.86 4.89
N GLU A 248 -19.35 32.64 5.13
CA GLU A 248 -20.17 31.61 4.45
C GLU A 248 -20.07 31.68 2.92
N ASN A 249 -19.86 32.88 2.36
CA ASN A 249 -19.70 33.11 0.93
C ASN A 249 -18.35 32.63 0.34
N LYS A 250 -17.43 32.10 1.14
CA LYS A 250 -16.10 31.60 0.72
C LYS A 250 -15.75 30.20 1.25
N LEU A 251 -16.75 29.41 1.65
CA LEU A 251 -16.50 28.07 2.19
C LEU A 251 -15.91 27.10 1.14
N PHE A 252 -16.33 27.22 -0.12
CA PHE A 252 -15.94 26.29 -1.18
C PHE A 252 -15.22 26.99 -2.32
N ASN A 253 -14.57 26.20 -3.18
CA ASN A 253 -13.67 26.65 -4.24
C ASN A 253 -12.49 27.47 -3.70
N THR A 254 -11.94 27.02 -2.56
CA THR A 254 -10.91 27.74 -1.82
C THR A 254 -9.69 26.86 -1.58
N ILE A 255 -8.52 27.51 -1.53
CA ILE A 255 -7.23 26.90 -1.17
C ILE A 255 -6.72 27.65 0.05
N HIS A 256 -6.52 26.94 1.15
CA HIS A 256 -6.02 27.49 2.40
C HIS A 256 -4.53 27.17 2.59
N HIS A 257 -3.81 28.11 3.18
CA HIS A 257 -2.46 27.92 3.67
C HIS A 257 -2.48 27.83 5.20
N GLY A 258 -2.02 26.73 5.77
CA GLY A 258 -1.91 26.57 7.21
C GLY A 258 -2.02 25.13 7.68
N ASP A 259 -2.13 24.96 9.00
CA ASP A 259 -2.31 23.65 9.61
C ASP A 259 -3.69 23.06 9.27
N ALA A 260 -3.67 21.80 8.83
CA ALA A 260 -4.86 21.07 8.40
C ALA A 260 -5.93 21.00 9.49
N ILE A 261 -5.54 20.67 10.74
CA ILE A 261 -6.48 20.47 11.85
C ILE A 261 -7.12 21.81 12.23
N GLU A 262 -6.32 22.87 12.36
CA GLU A 262 -6.83 24.20 12.74
C GLU A 262 -7.79 24.80 11.71
N ILE A 263 -7.56 24.54 10.42
CA ILE A 263 -8.47 24.98 9.36
C ILE A 263 -9.72 24.09 9.31
N LEU A 264 -9.58 22.77 9.46
CA LEU A 264 -10.72 21.85 9.45
C LEU A 264 -11.73 22.16 10.55
N LYS A 265 -11.28 22.52 11.76
CA LYS A 265 -12.14 22.94 12.88
C LYS A 265 -13.05 24.12 12.55
N GLN A 266 -12.72 24.92 11.54
CA GLN A 266 -13.50 26.09 11.13
C GLN A 266 -14.62 25.73 10.14
N TYR A 267 -14.60 24.54 9.54
CA TYR A 267 -15.68 24.09 8.66
C TYR A 267 -16.87 23.57 9.45
N PRO A 268 -18.11 23.83 9.03
CA PRO A 268 -19.30 23.29 9.67
C PRO A 268 -19.34 21.75 9.65
N ASP A 269 -20.07 21.17 10.60
CA ASP A 269 -20.41 19.76 10.56
C ASP A 269 -21.19 19.45 9.28
N GLU A 270 -21.04 18.24 8.75
CA GLU A 270 -21.86 17.73 7.64
C GLU A 270 -21.91 18.65 6.40
N SER A 271 -20.81 19.33 6.06
CA SER A 271 -20.73 20.26 4.93
C SER A 271 -20.06 19.71 3.67
N ILE A 272 -19.37 18.57 3.73
CA ILE A 272 -18.53 18.02 2.65
C ILE A 272 -19.04 16.67 2.15
N ASP A 273 -19.06 16.45 0.83
CA ASP A 273 -19.52 15.20 0.20
C ASP A 273 -18.42 14.15 0.09
N LEU A 274 -17.19 14.58 -0.18
CA LEU A 274 -16.01 13.70 -0.26
C LEU A 274 -14.82 14.34 0.46
N VAL A 275 -14.26 13.65 1.44
CA VAL A 275 -12.94 13.98 2.00
C VAL A 275 -11.91 12.95 1.52
N PHE A 276 -10.77 13.43 1.06
CA PHE A 276 -9.63 12.60 0.64
C PHE A 276 -8.40 12.95 1.48
N ALA A 277 -7.58 11.95 1.78
CA ALA A 277 -6.32 12.12 2.50
C ALA A 277 -5.19 11.33 1.87
N ASP A 278 -4.09 12.01 1.54
CA ASP A 278 -2.76 11.41 1.29
C ASP A 278 -1.72 12.08 2.22
N PRO A 279 -1.78 11.81 3.54
CA PRO A 279 -0.95 12.47 4.54
C PRO A 279 0.54 12.08 4.39
N PRO A 280 1.48 12.78 5.05
CA PRO A 280 2.85 12.28 5.20
C PRO A 280 2.87 10.91 5.88
N TYR A 281 3.75 9.99 5.45
CA TYR A 281 3.77 8.58 5.91
C TYR A 281 4.76 8.30 7.05
N ASN A 282 5.31 9.33 7.72
CA ASN A 282 6.31 9.19 8.79
C ASN A 282 7.49 8.24 8.41
N LEU A 283 8.19 8.57 7.32
CA LEU A 283 9.23 7.74 6.70
C LEU A 283 10.64 8.37 6.76
N ASP A 284 10.89 9.29 7.70
CA ASP A 284 12.14 10.09 7.79
C ASP A 284 12.55 10.74 6.45
N LYS A 285 11.56 11.12 5.62
CA LYS A 285 11.82 11.85 4.38
C LYS A 285 11.85 13.34 4.69
N LYS A 286 12.93 14.02 4.32
CA LYS A 286 13.04 15.48 4.41
C LYS A 286 11.95 16.14 3.54
N TYR A 287 10.82 16.50 4.14
CA TYR A 287 9.91 17.51 3.61
C TYR A 287 10.44 18.90 3.98
N SER A 288 10.19 19.90 3.14
CA SER A 288 10.75 21.26 3.25
C SER A 288 10.36 22.00 4.54
N ALA A 289 9.29 21.56 5.22
CA ALA A 289 8.68 22.30 6.33
C ALA A 289 8.20 21.42 7.51
N TYR A 290 8.71 20.19 7.66
CA TYR A 290 8.28 19.30 8.76
C TYR A 290 9.48 18.59 9.40
N ASP A 291 9.57 18.70 10.73
CA ASP A 291 10.62 18.11 11.58
C ASP A 291 10.11 16.78 12.16
N ASP A 292 10.71 15.67 11.75
CA ASP A 292 10.24 14.29 12.02
C ASP A 292 11.20 13.54 12.96
N GLU A 293 11.00 13.70 14.27
CA GLU A 293 11.30 12.68 15.28
C GLU A 293 10.03 12.34 16.08
N GLN A 294 8.88 12.20 15.41
CA GLN A 294 7.66 11.79 16.09
C GLN A 294 7.67 10.29 16.37
N THR A 295 7.53 9.93 17.65
CA THR A 295 7.27 8.54 18.03
C THR A 295 6.00 8.04 17.33
N ASP A 296 5.93 6.75 16.94
CA ASP A 296 4.76 6.17 16.26
C ASP A 296 3.42 6.60 16.90
N LYS A 297 3.40 6.70 18.24
CA LYS A 297 2.24 7.16 19.01
C LYS A 297 1.81 8.58 18.67
N THR A 298 2.74 9.54 18.65
CA THR A 298 2.45 10.95 18.34
C THR A 298 1.91 11.09 16.93
N TYR A 299 2.50 10.37 15.96
CA TYR A 299 2.00 10.35 14.59
C TYR A 299 0.58 9.80 14.49
N ILE A 300 0.29 8.69 15.20
CA ILE A 300 -1.06 8.11 15.24
C ILE A 300 -2.06 9.07 15.90
N GLU A 301 -1.69 9.73 17.00
CA GLU A 301 -2.53 10.72 17.68
C GLU A 301 -2.85 11.91 16.77
N TRP A 302 -1.82 12.47 16.11
CA TRP A 302 -2.00 13.52 15.11
C TRP A 302 -2.89 13.05 13.94
N CYS A 303 -2.75 11.80 13.49
CA CYS A 303 -3.65 11.22 12.49
C CYS A 303 -5.10 11.14 12.96
N ASN A 304 -5.32 10.71 14.19
CA ASN A 304 -6.65 10.61 14.76
C ASN A 304 -7.35 11.97 14.83
N ASP A 305 -6.61 13.05 15.11
CA ASP A 305 -7.17 14.40 15.19
C ASP A 305 -7.77 14.87 13.85
N TRP A 306 -7.03 14.77 12.73
CA TRP A 306 -7.59 15.16 11.43
C TRP A 306 -8.60 14.13 10.89
N LEU A 307 -8.46 12.84 11.22
CA LEU A 307 -9.46 11.82 10.87
C LEU A 307 -10.81 12.08 11.54
N TYR A 308 -10.79 12.55 12.80
CA TYR A 308 -11.99 12.94 13.52
C TYR A 308 -12.68 14.13 12.85
N GLU A 309 -11.93 15.16 12.50
CA GLU A 309 -12.47 16.32 11.79
C GLU A 309 -13.04 15.94 10.43
N TYR A 310 -12.37 15.06 9.68
CA TYR A 310 -12.90 14.49 8.44
C TYR A 310 -14.23 13.76 8.66
N ALA A 311 -14.34 12.94 9.70
CA ALA A 311 -15.60 12.27 10.03
C ALA A 311 -16.70 13.27 10.41
N ARG A 312 -16.36 14.38 11.07
CA ARG A 312 -17.30 15.45 11.48
C ARG A 312 -17.87 16.23 10.30
N VAL A 313 -17.01 16.70 9.39
CA VAL A 313 -17.42 17.54 8.25
C VAL A 313 -18.16 16.77 7.14
N LEU A 314 -18.13 15.44 7.16
CA LEU A 314 -18.83 14.62 6.18
C LEU A 314 -20.33 14.69 6.32
N LYS A 315 -21.01 15.00 5.21
CA LYS A 315 -22.47 14.85 5.05
C LYS A 315 -22.90 13.40 5.32
N PRO A 316 -24.17 13.15 5.70
CA PRO A 316 -24.71 11.79 5.84
C PRO A 316 -24.52 10.91 4.59
N THR A 317 -24.53 11.51 3.40
CA THR A 317 -24.31 10.84 2.11
C THR A 317 -22.84 10.72 1.71
N GLY A 318 -21.93 11.30 2.51
CA GLY A 318 -20.55 11.53 2.14
C GLY A 318 -19.61 10.35 2.40
N SER A 319 -18.44 10.43 1.76
CA SER A 319 -17.44 9.37 1.72
C SER A 319 -16.05 9.86 2.12
N LEU A 320 -15.30 9.03 2.82
CA LEU A 320 -13.89 9.24 3.18
C LEU A 320 -13.00 8.24 2.45
N PHE A 321 -11.95 8.74 1.81
CA PHE A 321 -10.86 7.94 1.28
C PHE A 321 -9.53 8.34 1.92
N VAL A 322 -8.83 7.38 2.55
CA VAL A 322 -7.51 7.61 3.18
C VAL A 322 -6.47 6.71 2.54
N LEU A 323 -5.53 7.30 1.82
CA LEU A 323 -4.40 6.61 1.21
C LEU A 323 -3.20 6.62 2.17
N ASN A 324 -2.66 5.44 2.49
CA ASN A 324 -1.44 5.33 3.28
C ASN A 324 -0.72 3.97 3.06
N LEU A 325 0.41 3.76 3.73
CA LEU A 325 1.00 2.42 3.84
C LEU A 325 0.11 1.52 4.68
N PRO A 326 0.07 0.19 4.40
CA PRO A 326 -0.79 -0.74 5.13
C PRO A 326 -0.61 -0.73 6.65
N ARG A 327 0.61 -0.48 7.15
CA ARG A 327 0.88 -0.32 8.60
C ARG A 327 0.06 0.81 9.20
N TRP A 328 0.08 1.99 8.58
CA TRP A 328 -0.63 3.16 9.09
C TRP A 328 -2.13 3.06 8.85
N ALA A 329 -2.54 2.54 7.68
CA ALA A 329 -3.94 2.25 7.38
C ALA A 329 -4.58 1.29 8.38
N LEU A 330 -3.78 0.40 8.99
CA LEU A 330 -4.24 -0.48 10.07
C LEU A 330 -4.72 0.33 11.29
N HIS A 331 -3.93 1.29 11.77
CA HIS A 331 -4.32 2.18 12.87
C HIS A 331 -5.48 3.11 12.49
N HIS A 332 -5.44 3.68 11.28
CA HIS A 332 -6.49 4.57 10.80
C HIS A 332 -7.83 3.84 10.73
N ALA A 333 -7.84 2.57 10.30
CA ALA A 333 -9.06 1.76 10.26
C ALA A 333 -9.59 1.42 11.66
N ASP A 334 -8.72 1.06 12.61
CA ASP A 334 -9.13 0.84 14.01
C ASP A 334 -9.80 2.07 14.64
N PHE A 335 -9.24 3.26 14.35
CA PHE A 335 -9.81 4.53 14.79
C PHE A 335 -11.14 4.85 14.09
N LEU A 336 -11.16 4.82 12.75
CA LEU A 336 -12.32 5.19 11.95
C LEU A 336 -13.53 4.27 12.14
N ASN A 337 -13.32 2.99 12.46
CA ASN A 337 -14.39 2.04 12.78
C ASN A 337 -15.30 2.50 13.95
N LYS A 338 -14.85 3.45 14.78
CA LYS A 338 -15.62 4.03 15.89
C LYS A 338 -16.54 5.16 15.46
N TYR A 339 -16.28 5.79 14.30
CA TYR A 339 -16.95 7.02 13.86
C TYR A 339 -17.66 6.90 12.51
N LEU A 340 -17.21 5.98 11.65
CA LEU A 340 -17.71 5.82 10.29
C LEU A 340 -17.93 4.35 9.94
N HIS A 341 -18.64 4.11 8.85
CA HIS A 341 -18.89 2.75 8.35
C HIS A 341 -17.87 2.35 7.29
N PHE A 342 -17.07 1.33 7.61
CA PHE A 342 -16.16 0.68 6.67
C PHE A 342 -16.92 0.12 5.46
N GLN A 343 -16.46 0.47 4.27
CA GLN A 343 -16.96 -0.09 3.01
C GLN A 343 -15.93 -1.04 2.39
N ASN A 344 -14.71 -0.55 2.10
CA ASN A 344 -13.68 -1.36 1.47
C ASN A 344 -12.27 -0.97 1.93
N TRP A 345 -11.36 -1.95 1.89
CA TRP A 345 -9.92 -1.74 1.88
C TRP A 345 -9.47 -1.84 0.42
N ILE A 346 -9.13 -0.73 -0.22
CA ILE A 346 -8.74 -0.73 -1.63
C ILE A 346 -7.22 -0.86 -1.74
N VAL A 347 -6.76 -1.87 -2.46
CA VAL A 347 -5.36 -2.18 -2.70
C VAL A 347 -4.92 -1.49 -3.98
N TRP A 348 -4.18 -0.40 -3.86
CA TRP A 348 -3.50 0.20 -5.01
C TRP A 348 -2.17 -0.52 -5.27
N ASP A 349 -2.18 -1.41 -6.27
CA ASP A 349 -1.00 -2.20 -6.65
C ASP A 349 -0.04 -1.40 -7.53
N ALA A 350 0.98 -0.85 -6.88
CA ALA A 350 1.96 0.03 -7.49
C ALA A 350 3.36 -0.60 -7.53
N LEU A 351 3.51 -1.68 -8.32
CA LEU A 351 4.77 -2.40 -8.55
C LEU A 351 6.03 -1.51 -8.65
N SER A 352 7.05 -1.87 -7.85
CA SER A 352 8.38 -1.26 -7.84
C SER A 352 9.48 -2.22 -8.33
N GLU A 353 10.73 -1.76 -8.38
CA GLU A 353 11.90 -2.65 -8.50
C GLU A 353 12.00 -3.51 -7.22
N PRO A 354 12.37 -4.80 -7.29
CA PRO A 354 12.36 -5.68 -6.13
C PRO A 354 13.61 -5.36 -5.30
N ARG A 355 13.41 -4.85 -4.09
CA ARG A 355 14.49 -4.54 -3.14
C ARG A 355 14.35 -5.45 -1.93
N GLY A 356 14.88 -6.66 -2.03
CA GLY A 356 14.86 -7.64 -0.94
C GLY A 356 14.04 -8.89 -1.27
N LYS A 357 13.43 -9.45 -0.23
CA LYS A 357 12.82 -10.79 -0.26
C LYS A 357 11.34 -10.79 -0.66
N ILE A 358 10.66 -9.68 -0.40
CA ILE A 358 9.29 -9.37 -0.86
C ILE A 358 9.34 -8.01 -1.56
N MET A 359 8.60 -7.88 -2.67
CA MET A 359 8.44 -6.62 -3.38
C MET A 359 7.29 -5.80 -2.77
N PRO A 360 7.56 -4.60 -2.20
CA PRO A 360 6.49 -3.74 -1.69
C PRO A 360 5.74 -3.09 -2.85
N ALA A 361 4.46 -3.39 -2.97
CA ALA A 361 3.57 -2.94 -4.03
C ALA A 361 2.22 -2.44 -3.49
N HIS A 362 1.85 -2.82 -2.26
CA HIS A 362 0.58 -2.48 -1.64
C HIS A 362 0.57 -1.06 -1.04
N TYR A 363 -0.21 -0.17 -1.64
CA TYR A 363 -0.70 1.06 -1.01
C TYR A 363 -2.16 0.83 -0.59
N ALA A 364 -2.48 1.07 0.68
CA ALA A 364 -3.81 0.87 1.22
C ALA A 364 -4.61 2.16 1.09
N MET A 365 -5.79 2.08 0.47
CA MET A 365 -6.76 3.16 0.44
C MET A 365 -8.03 2.72 1.16
N LEU A 366 -8.22 3.21 2.37
CA LEU A 366 -9.41 2.95 3.16
C LEU A 366 -10.59 3.71 2.56
N PHE A 367 -11.74 3.04 2.39
CA PHE A 367 -12.99 3.65 1.98
C PHE A 367 -14.03 3.51 3.10
N TYR A 368 -14.44 4.65 3.65
CA TYR A 368 -15.44 4.78 4.69
C TYR A 368 -16.57 5.71 4.24
N THR A 369 -17.71 5.61 4.92
CA THR A 369 -18.91 6.41 4.65
C THR A 369 -19.53 6.86 5.95
N LYS A 370 -20.20 8.03 5.93
CA LYS A 370 -20.91 8.57 7.10
C LYS A 370 -22.11 7.71 7.49
N SER A 371 -22.86 7.22 6.50
CA SER A 371 -23.98 6.30 6.69
C SER A 371 -23.70 4.92 6.10
N LYS A 372 -24.17 3.86 6.77
CA LYS A 372 -23.98 2.47 6.30
C LYS A 372 -24.53 2.23 4.89
N THR A 373 -25.63 2.91 4.57
CA THR A 373 -26.35 2.87 3.29
C THR A 373 -26.82 4.27 2.90
N GLY A 374 -27.18 4.49 1.64
CA GLY A 374 -27.69 5.80 1.18
C GLY A 374 -26.62 6.85 0.90
N PHE A 375 -25.34 6.47 0.93
CA PHE A 375 -24.24 7.31 0.49
C PHE A 375 -24.14 7.36 -1.04
N THR A 376 -23.56 8.44 -1.56
CA THR A 376 -23.32 8.61 -3.00
C THR A 376 -22.27 7.61 -3.48
N PHE A 377 -22.64 6.73 -4.41
CA PHE A 377 -21.69 5.82 -5.04
C PHE A 377 -22.09 5.47 -6.48
N ASN A 378 -21.18 5.72 -7.43
CA ASN A 378 -21.44 5.80 -8.86
C ASN A 378 -20.55 4.84 -9.69
N PRO A 379 -20.67 3.51 -9.53
CA PRO A 379 -19.78 2.54 -10.18
C PRO A 379 -19.91 2.56 -11.72
N SER A 380 -21.06 2.97 -12.24
CA SER A 380 -21.31 3.10 -13.69
C SER A 380 -20.59 4.29 -14.33
N LYS A 381 -20.13 5.27 -13.55
CA LYS A 381 -19.41 6.45 -14.06
C LYS A 381 -17.93 6.18 -14.33
N VAL A 382 -17.41 5.06 -13.85
CA VAL A 382 -16.01 4.70 -13.99
C VAL A 382 -15.83 3.51 -14.93
N SER A 383 -14.76 3.55 -15.71
CA SER A 383 -14.47 2.47 -16.65
C SER A 383 -14.10 1.18 -15.94
N PRO A 384 -14.51 0.01 -16.48
CA PRO A 384 -14.02 -1.27 -16.00
C PRO A 384 -12.52 -1.42 -16.28
N ILE A 385 -11.88 -2.35 -15.56
CA ILE A 385 -10.43 -2.52 -15.60
C ILE A 385 -10.03 -3.44 -16.75
N ASP A 386 -8.90 -3.18 -17.41
CA ASP A 386 -8.29 -4.13 -18.34
C ASP A 386 -8.04 -5.50 -17.68
N ALA A 387 -8.43 -6.59 -18.35
CA ALA A 387 -8.13 -7.94 -17.87
C ALA A 387 -6.63 -8.15 -17.67
N ARG A 388 -6.25 -8.78 -16.56
CA ARG A 388 -4.85 -8.85 -16.09
C ARG A 388 -3.91 -9.61 -17.01
N TYR A 389 -4.44 -10.51 -17.85
CA TYR A 389 -3.64 -11.21 -18.86
C TYR A 389 -3.25 -10.32 -20.06
N TYR A 390 -3.66 -9.05 -20.08
CA TYR A 390 -3.15 -8.05 -21.01
C TYR A 390 -2.10 -7.14 -20.36
N CYS A 391 -0.99 -6.93 -21.04
CA CYS A 391 -0.01 -5.93 -20.61
C CYS A 391 -0.52 -4.52 -20.87
N ARG A 392 -0.03 -3.58 -20.06
CA ARG A 392 -0.46 -2.18 -20.08
C ARG A 392 0.37 -1.26 -20.96
N ARG A 393 1.22 -1.82 -21.82
CA ARG A 393 2.08 -1.05 -22.72
C ARG A 393 1.20 -0.33 -23.74
N ALA A 394 1.36 0.99 -23.88
CA ALA A 394 0.51 1.80 -24.75
C ALA A 394 0.43 1.27 -26.20
N SER A 395 1.54 0.77 -26.75
CA SER A 395 1.56 0.14 -28.08
C SER A 395 0.73 -1.14 -28.17
N CYS A 396 0.74 -1.96 -27.12
CA CYS A 396 -0.08 -3.17 -27.03
C CYS A 396 -1.56 -2.81 -26.89
N ILE A 397 -1.90 -1.84 -26.03
CA ILE A 397 -3.28 -1.39 -25.80
C ILE A 397 -3.88 -0.87 -27.12
N ARG A 398 -3.19 0.04 -27.81
CA ARG A 398 -3.69 0.58 -29.09
C ARG A 398 -3.92 -0.52 -30.13
N LYS A 399 -2.96 -1.43 -30.29
CA LYS A 399 -3.05 -2.53 -31.27
C LYS A 399 -4.19 -3.49 -30.92
N ARG A 400 -4.23 -4.01 -29.69
CA ARG A 400 -5.22 -5.01 -29.27
C ARG A 400 -6.65 -4.46 -29.31
N LYS A 401 -6.85 -3.19 -28.89
CA LYS A 401 -8.17 -2.54 -28.96
C LYS A 401 -8.64 -2.35 -30.40
N LYS A 402 -7.74 -1.97 -31.32
CA LYS A 402 -8.06 -1.89 -32.76
C LYS A 402 -8.47 -3.25 -33.33
N GLU A 403 -7.92 -4.34 -32.80
CA GLU A 403 -8.26 -5.73 -33.15
C GLU A 403 -9.50 -6.26 -32.41
N GLY A 404 -10.22 -5.45 -31.63
CA GLY A 404 -11.39 -5.87 -30.84
C GLY A 404 -11.06 -6.70 -29.58
N LYS A 405 -9.78 -6.85 -29.23
CA LYS A 405 -9.31 -7.58 -28.05
C LYS A 405 -9.23 -6.66 -26.84
N ASP A 406 -10.39 -6.40 -26.22
CA ASP A 406 -10.50 -5.50 -25.07
C ASP A 406 -11.22 -6.10 -23.85
N ASP A 407 -10.97 -7.37 -23.57
CA ASP A 407 -11.49 -8.04 -22.37
C ASP A 407 -11.26 -7.20 -21.10
N LYS A 408 -12.34 -7.01 -20.34
CA LYS A 408 -12.37 -6.24 -19.10
C LYS A 408 -12.76 -7.10 -17.91
N VAL A 409 -12.47 -6.59 -16.73
CA VAL A 409 -13.04 -7.07 -15.48
C VAL A 409 -13.74 -5.92 -14.77
N ALA A 410 -14.77 -6.25 -13.99
CA ALA A 410 -15.47 -5.27 -13.17
C ALA A 410 -14.50 -4.57 -12.20
N LEU A 411 -14.79 -3.31 -11.89
CA LEU A 411 -14.08 -2.58 -10.85
C LEU A 411 -14.28 -3.31 -9.51
N ASN A 412 -13.20 -3.49 -8.78
CA ASN A 412 -13.15 -4.15 -7.48
C ASN A 412 -12.13 -3.45 -6.59
N ASP A 413 -11.85 -3.99 -5.42
CA ASP A 413 -10.94 -3.40 -4.44
C ASP A 413 -9.44 -3.69 -4.67
N ILE A 414 -9.02 -4.26 -5.82
CA ILE A 414 -7.60 -4.29 -6.22
C ILE A 414 -7.41 -3.44 -7.49
N TRP A 415 -6.74 -2.30 -7.37
CA TRP A 415 -6.49 -1.37 -8.47
C TRP A 415 -5.06 -1.54 -8.99
N TRP A 416 -4.91 -2.30 -10.08
CA TRP A 416 -3.62 -2.52 -10.74
C TRP A 416 -3.43 -1.70 -12.02
N ASP A 417 -4.48 -1.00 -12.43
CA ASP A 417 -4.55 -0.31 -13.71
C ASP A 417 -4.28 1.20 -13.60
N ILE A 418 -3.83 1.68 -12.45
CA ILE A 418 -3.31 3.04 -12.32
C ILE A 418 -1.93 2.94 -11.71
N HIS A 419 -0.93 3.51 -12.36
CA HIS A 419 0.44 3.47 -11.86
C HIS A 419 0.85 4.84 -11.36
N ARG A 420 1.67 4.84 -10.30
CA ARG A 420 2.36 6.04 -9.82
C ARG A 420 3.13 6.73 -10.95
N ILE A 421 3.23 8.05 -10.86
CA ILE A 421 4.03 8.85 -11.79
C ILE A 421 5.51 8.59 -11.51
N LYS A 422 6.16 7.82 -12.39
CA LYS A 422 7.55 7.33 -12.18
C LYS A 422 8.62 8.34 -12.60
N HIS A 423 8.36 9.13 -13.64
CA HIS A 423 9.38 10.00 -14.23
C HIS A 423 9.18 11.45 -13.77
N ARG A 424 10.30 12.11 -13.42
CA ARG A 424 10.29 13.53 -12.99
C ARG A 424 9.69 14.47 -14.03
N ARG A 425 9.87 14.17 -15.32
CA ARG A 425 9.30 14.98 -16.42
C ARG A 425 7.77 14.94 -16.50
N ASP A 426 7.15 13.92 -15.90
CA ASP A 426 5.72 13.67 -16.01
C ASP A 426 4.98 14.15 -14.73
N ARG A 427 5.70 14.75 -13.77
CA ARG A 427 5.19 15.27 -12.50
C ARG A 427 5.65 16.71 -12.25
N ASP A 428 4.88 17.42 -11.45
CA ASP A 428 5.24 18.75 -10.94
C ASP A 428 6.43 18.66 -9.97
N HIS A 429 6.85 19.79 -9.39
CA HIS A 429 7.85 19.82 -8.33
C HIS A 429 7.28 19.26 -7.00
N HIS A 430 6.87 18.00 -7.02
CA HIS A 430 6.37 17.25 -5.88
C HIS A 430 6.90 15.82 -5.95
N PRO A 431 7.48 15.29 -4.85
CA PRO A 431 8.17 14.00 -4.88
C PRO A 431 7.23 12.82 -5.14
N CYS A 432 5.96 12.94 -4.73
CA CYS A 432 4.97 11.87 -4.68
C CYS A 432 3.61 12.29 -5.24
N GLN A 433 3.56 13.00 -6.37
CA GLN A 433 2.30 13.44 -6.96
C GLN A 433 1.37 12.27 -7.34
N LEU A 434 0.10 12.37 -6.96
CA LEU A 434 -0.94 11.41 -7.35
C LEU A 434 -1.29 11.53 -8.84
N PRO A 435 -1.49 10.41 -9.56
CA PRO A 435 -1.96 10.44 -10.94
C PRO A 435 -3.40 10.97 -11.04
N GLU A 436 -3.68 11.88 -11.97
CA GLU A 436 -5.03 12.39 -12.23
C GLU A 436 -6.08 11.28 -12.48
N PRO A 437 -5.80 10.18 -13.23
CA PRO A 437 -6.76 9.08 -13.38
C PRO A 437 -7.11 8.36 -12.07
N PHE A 438 -6.21 8.39 -11.07
CA PHE A 438 -6.48 7.87 -9.73
C PHE A 438 -7.54 8.72 -9.05
N MET A 439 -7.31 10.03 -9.03
CA MET A 439 -8.21 10.94 -8.34
C MET A 439 -9.55 11.07 -9.05
N SER A 440 -9.55 11.07 -10.37
CA SER A 440 -10.75 11.12 -11.19
C SER A 440 -11.67 9.93 -10.93
N ARG A 441 -11.10 8.72 -10.72
CA ARG A 441 -11.87 7.53 -10.34
C ARG A 441 -12.54 7.71 -8.98
N VAL A 442 -11.78 8.12 -7.97
CA VAL A 442 -12.31 8.30 -6.60
C VAL A 442 -13.42 9.35 -6.57
N ILE A 443 -13.20 10.53 -7.17
CA ILE A 443 -14.19 11.61 -7.20
C ILE A 443 -15.45 11.17 -7.95
N GLN A 444 -15.31 10.55 -9.12
CA GLN A 444 -16.47 10.08 -9.88
C GLN A 444 -17.25 8.98 -9.16
N LEU A 445 -16.58 8.12 -8.40
CA LEU A 445 -17.25 7.10 -7.59
C LEU A 445 -18.08 7.74 -6.48
N ALA A 446 -17.54 8.71 -5.75
CA ALA A 446 -18.11 9.14 -4.48
C ALA A 446 -18.89 10.48 -4.53
N THR A 447 -19.01 11.11 -5.70
CA THR A 447 -19.66 12.43 -5.83
C THR A 447 -20.47 12.57 -7.12
N ASN A 448 -21.39 13.51 -7.13
CA ASN A 448 -22.10 14.06 -8.29
C ASN A 448 -21.55 15.44 -8.68
N PRO A 449 -21.82 15.93 -9.91
CA PRO A 449 -21.51 17.32 -10.25
C PRO A 449 -22.14 18.30 -9.25
N GLY A 450 -21.40 19.32 -8.84
CA GLY A 450 -21.81 20.29 -7.82
C GLY A 450 -21.43 19.92 -6.38
N ASP A 451 -21.16 18.64 -6.08
CA ASP A 451 -20.71 18.20 -4.76
C ASP A 451 -19.35 18.80 -4.37
N VAL A 452 -19.04 18.81 -3.07
CA VAL A 452 -17.80 19.39 -2.52
C VAL A 452 -16.77 18.31 -2.20
N VAL A 453 -15.56 18.47 -2.72
CA VAL A 453 -14.39 17.61 -2.45
C VAL A 453 -13.38 18.35 -1.60
N LEU A 454 -12.99 17.80 -0.45
CA LEU A 454 -11.97 18.37 0.43
C LEU A 454 -10.72 17.48 0.47
N ASP A 455 -9.54 18.12 0.38
CA ASP A 455 -8.24 17.49 0.61
C ASP A 455 -7.36 18.40 1.49
N ALA A 456 -7.14 17.99 2.74
CA ALA A 456 -6.32 18.72 3.69
C ALA A 456 -4.81 18.48 3.54
N PHE A 457 -4.41 17.67 2.55
CA PHE A 457 -3.01 17.37 2.21
C PHE A 457 -2.79 17.63 0.71
N GLY A 458 -3.20 18.81 0.24
CA GLY A 458 -3.41 19.11 -1.18
C GLY A 458 -2.17 18.95 -2.07
N GLY A 459 -0.97 19.16 -1.54
CA GLY A 459 0.31 18.98 -2.23
C GLY A 459 0.33 19.69 -3.57
N ALA A 460 0.69 18.97 -4.64
CA ALA A 460 0.71 19.53 -5.99
C ALA A 460 -0.68 19.88 -6.58
N GLY A 461 -1.78 19.67 -5.85
CA GLY A 461 -3.13 20.05 -6.25
C GLY A 461 -3.88 19.04 -7.11
N THR A 462 -3.49 17.77 -7.14
CA THR A 462 -4.20 16.77 -7.99
C THR A 462 -5.69 16.72 -7.65
N THR A 463 -6.06 16.78 -6.37
CA THR A 463 -7.44 16.71 -5.90
C THR A 463 -8.31 17.91 -6.31
N PRO A 464 -7.99 19.16 -5.94
CA PRO A 464 -8.81 20.31 -6.31
C PRO A 464 -8.88 20.52 -7.83
N VAL A 465 -7.78 20.28 -8.56
CA VAL A 465 -7.73 20.35 -10.03
C VAL A 465 -8.71 19.36 -10.66
N THR A 466 -8.66 18.10 -10.22
CA THR A 466 -9.53 17.05 -10.77
C THR A 466 -10.99 17.28 -10.38
N ALA A 467 -11.26 17.77 -9.17
CA ALA A 467 -12.61 18.13 -8.74
C ALA A 467 -13.21 19.22 -9.64
N LEU A 468 -12.47 20.30 -9.87
CA LEU A 468 -12.89 21.40 -10.74
C LEU A 468 -13.16 20.93 -12.18
N GLN A 469 -12.25 20.13 -12.76
CA GLN A 469 -12.41 19.58 -14.11
C GLN A 469 -13.64 18.67 -14.25
N LEU A 470 -14.03 17.98 -13.17
CA LEU A 470 -15.24 17.16 -13.12
C LEU A 470 -16.50 17.98 -12.76
N GLY A 471 -16.40 19.30 -12.59
CA GLY A 471 -17.53 20.15 -12.22
C GLY A 471 -17.98 19.95 -10.77
N ARG A 472 -17.05 19.67 -9.84
CA ARG A 472 -17.26 19.67 -8.39
C ARG A 472 -16.68 20.93 -7.78
N GLN A 473 -17.18 21.30 -6.61
CA GLN A 473 -16.53 22.32 -5.79
C GLN A 473 -15.35 21.69 -5.04
N TYR A 474 -14.36 22.49 -4.64
CA TYR A 474 -13.20 22.00 -3.92
C TYR A 474 -12.85 22.80 -2.67
N VAL A 475 -12.20 22.14 -1.72
CA VAL A 475 -11.46 22.74 -0.62
C VAL A 475 -10.10 22.05 -0.58
N ALA A 476 -9.02 22.82 -0.64
CA ALA A 476 -7.68 22.27 -0.45
C ALA A 476 -6.96 23.00 0.68
N ILE A 477 -6.15 22.27 1.45
CA ILE A 477 -5.31 22.82 2.51
C ILE A 477 -3.90 22.27 2.32
N ASP A 478 -2.90 23.12 2.49
CA ASP A 478 -1.51 22.67 2.60
C ASP A 478 -0.73 23.58 3.54
N LEU A 479 0.26 23.01 4.23
CA LEU A 479 1.15 23.72 5.13
C LEU A 479 2.27 24.44 4.36
N ASP A 480 2.69 23.92 3.20
CA ASP A 480 3.76 24.52 2.39
C ASP A 480 3.18 25.53 1.40
N ILE A 481 3.53 26.81 1.59
CA ILE A 481 3.11 27.90 0.73
C ILE A 481 3.46 27.69 -0.75
N ASN A 482 4.52 26.94 -1.06
CA ASN A 482 4.88 26.64 -2.45
C ASN A 482 3.84 25.75 -3.12
N TYR A 483 3.31 24.77 -2.39
CA TYR A 483 2.23 23.91 -2.87
C TYR A 483 0.93 24.69 -3.03
N VAL A 484 0.62 25.57 -2.07
CA VAL A 484 -0.53 26.49 -2.18
C VAL A 484 -0.46 27.33 -3.46
N ASN A 485 0.70 27.94 -3.76
CA ASN A 485 0.89 28.73 -4.97
C ASN A 485 0.74 27.87 -6.24
N ILE A 486 1.33 26.67 -6.27
CA ILE A 486 1.18 25.73 -7.40
C ILE A 486 -0.30 25.38 -7.62
N MET A 487 -1.06 25.14 -6.55
CA MET A 487 -2.49 24.86 -6.65
C MET A 487 -3.26 26.05 -7.24
N GLN A 488 -3.01 27.26 -6.73
CA GLN A 488 -3.67 28.49 -7.19
C GLN A 488 -3.41 28.75 -8.68
N ASP A 489 -2.16 28.63 -9.12
CA ASP A 489 -1.78 28.82 -10.53
C ASP A 489 -2.51 27.85 -11.46
N LYS A 490 -2.62 26.57 -11.07
CA LYS A 490 -3.31 25.55 -11.87
C LYS A 490 -4.81 25.78 -11.95
N ILE A 491 -5.43 26.16 -10.83
CA ILE A 491 -6.85 26.51 -10.79
C ILE A 491 -7.11 27.73 -11.69
N ALA A 492 -6.26 28.75 -11.62
CA ALA A 492 -6.37 29.92 -12.49
C ALA A 492 -6.29 29.54 -13.98
N GLN A 493 -5.34 28.68 -14.36
CA GLN A 493 -5.22 28.17 -15.74
C GLN A 493 -6.45 27.39 -16.20
N ILE A 494 -7.03 26.54 -15.34
CA ILE A 494 -8.27 25.83 -15.70
C ILE A 494 -9.43 26.80 -15.92
N ASN A 495 -9.56 27.81 -15.07
CA ASN A 495 -10.63 28.80 -15.21
C ASN A 495 -10.46 29.68 -16.46
N ASP A 496 -9.23 29.96 -16.87
CA ASP A 496 -8.91 30.80 -18.03
C ASP A 496 -8.98 30.03 -19.35
N VAL A 497 -8.25 28.92 -19.47
CA VAL A 497 -8.08 28.18 -20.74
C VAL A 497 -8.68 26.76 -20.73
N GLY A 498 -9.28 26.33 -19.62
CA GLY A 498 -9.97 25.03 -19.50
C GLY A 498 -9.06 23.84 -19.19
N PHE A 499 -7.74 24.01 -19.16
CA PHE A 499 -6.78 22.94 -18.87
C PHE A 499 -5.50 23.49 -18.23
N VAL A 500 -4.76 22.62 -17.55
CA VAL A 500 -3.44 22.96 -16.99
C VAL A 500 -2.38 22.88 -18.10
N VAL A 501 -1.69 23.99 -18.35
CA VAL A 501 -0.61 24.06 -19.34
C VAL A 501 0.63 23.38 -18.75
N LYS A 502 1.05 22.27 -19.36
CA LYS A 502 2.33 21.63 -19.04
C LYS A 502 3.42 22.20 -19.93
N GLU A 503 4.23 23.09 -19.38
CA GLU A 503 5.45 23.50 -20.05
C GLU A 503 6.44 22.34 -20.05
N SER A 504 6.77 21.83 -21.24
CA SER A 504 7.87 20.89 -21.38
C SER A 504 9.16 21.64 -21.07
N VAL A 505 9.67 21.52 -19.85
CA VAL A 505 11.02 21.96 -19.53
C VAL A 505 11.97 21.15 -20.40
N LYS A 506 12.46 21.75 -21.49
CA LYS A 506 13.58 21.17 -22.23
C LYS A 506 14.70 21.00 -21.23
N LYS A 507 15.13 19.76 -21.06
CA LYS A 507 16.29 19.48 -20.23
C LYS A 507 17.42 20.35 -20.78
N ALA A 508 17.96 21.27 -19.99
CA ALA A 508 19.11 22.06 -20.40
C ALA A 508 20.14 21.09 -20.97
N ASP A 509 20.65 21.39 -22.16
CA ASP A 509 21.69 20.56 -22.75
C ASP A 509 22.83 20.51 -21.74
N LEU A 510 23.19 19.28 -21.35
CA LEU A 510 24.34 19.12 -20.47
C LEU A 510 25.55 19.67 -21.23
N PRO A 511 26.35 20.57 -20.63
CA PRO A 511 27.51 21.14 -21.31
C PRO A 511 28.50 20.06 -21.76
N VAL A 512 28.47 18.89 -21.09
CA VAL A 512 29.24 17.71 -21.47
C VAL A 512 28.31 16.49 -21.57
N PRO A 513 28.37 15.70 -22.66
CA PRO A 513 27.58 14.48 -22.77
C PRO A 513 27.88 13.50 -21.64
N LYS A 514 26.83 12.89 -21.07
CA LYS A 514 26.93 11.91 -19.98
C LYS A 514 27.89 10.73 -20.29
N LYS A 515 28.03 10.35 -21.56
CA LYS A 515 28.96 9.29 -21.99
C LYS A 515 30.42 9.73 -21.87
N THR A 516 30.72 11.00 -22.12
CA THR A 516 32.06 11.57 -22.02
C THR A 516 32.55 11.56 -20.57
N LEU A 517 31.72 11.99 -19.62
CA LEU A 517 32.04 11.92 -18.19
C LEU A 517 32.25 10.48 -17.70
N GLN A 518 31.50 9.51 -18.21
CA GLN A 518 31.71 8.09 -17.89
C GLN A 518 33.06 7.57 -18.40
N LEU A 519 33.46 7.97 -19.61
CA LEU A 519 34.76 7.61 -20.18
C LEU A 519 35.90 8.25 -19.40
N GLU A 520 35.73 9.49 -18.96
CA GLU A 520 36.72 10.19 -18.14
C GLU A 520 36.92 9.50 -16.77
N LEU A 521 35.84 9.10 -16.10
CA LEU A 521 35.97 8.31 -14.85
C LEU A 521 36.67 6.98 -15.09
N ARG A 522 36.44 6.31 -16.24
CA ARG A 522 37.18 5.08 -16.58
C ARG A 522 38.65 5.35 -16.83
N ARG A 523 38.99 6.43 -17.53
CA ARG A 523 40.36 6.86 -17.77
C ARG A 523 41.09 7.12 -16.45
N LEU A 524 40.46 7.88 -15.55
CA LEU A 524 40.99 8.15 -14.22
C LEU A 524 41.17 6.88 -13.40
N ALA A 525 40.20 5.96 -13.43
CA ALA A 525 40.32 4.69 -12.72
C ALA A 525 41.52 3.85 -13.21
N GLN A 526 41.74 3.83 -14.53
CA GLN A 526 42.89 3.15 -15.12
C GLN A 526 44.21 3.82 -14.74
N GLN A 527 44.26 5.15 -14.70
CA GLN A 527 45.47 5.91 -14.36
C GLN A 527 45.83 5.81 -12.87
N LEU A 528 44.82 5.84 -12.00
CA LEU A 528 45.00 5.85 -10.53
C LEU A 528 45.21 4.44 -9.96
N GLY A 529 44.76 3.39 -10.66
CA GLY A 529 44.76 2.02 -10.15
C GLY A 529 43.72 1.77 -9.05
N HIS A 530 42.90 2.76 -8.71
CA HIS A 530 41.78 2.65 -7.79
C HIS A 530 40.56 3.42 -8.32
N LEU A 531 39.42 3.29 -7.63
CA LEU A 531 38.23 4.03 -7.99
C LEU A 531 38.44 5.55 -7.80
N PRO A 532 38.11 6.38 -8.80
CA PRO A 532 38.24 7.83 -8.68
C PRO A 532 37.34 8.38 -7.56
N THR A 533 37.93 9.14 -6.66
CA THR A 533 37.22 9.94 -5.66
C THR A 533 36.87 11.32 -6.24
N GLN A 534 36.04 12.07 -5.52
CA GLN A 534 35.73 13.46 -5.90
C GLN A 534 36.99 14.33 -5.92
N GLU A 535 37.93 14.08 -5.00
CA GLU A 535 39.21 14.79 -4.94
C GLU A 535 40.12 14.43 -6.12
N ASP A 536 40.12 13.18 -6.58
CA ASP A 536 40.87 12.79 -7.77
C ASP A 536 40.35 13.49 -9.02
N VAL A 537 39.03 13.66 -9.12
CA VAL A 537 38.41 14.39 -10.22
C VAL A 537 38.75 15.88 -10.17
N LYS A 538 38.71 16.51 -9.00
CA LYS A 538 39.16 17.91 -8.85
C LYS A 538 40.62 18.11 -9.29
N LYS A 539 41.49 17.12 -9.03
CA LYS A 539 42.93 17.23 -9.27
C LYS A 539 43.36 16.80 -10.67
N GLN A 540 42.70 15.81 -11.26
CA GLN A 540 43.22 15.10 -12.44
C GLN A 540 42.20 14.95 -13.58
N SER A 541 40.95 15.36 -13.39
CA SER A 541 39.96 15.30 -14.46
C SER A 541 40.08 16.47 -15.42
N GLN A 542 39.74 16.22 -16.69
CA GLN A 542 39.57 17.25 -17.70
C GLN A 542 38.28 18.07 -17.54
N TYR A 543 37.39 17.67 -16.62
CA TYR A 543 36.12 18.34 -16.36
C TYR A 543 35.99 18.73 -14.90
N ASP A 544 35.38 19.88 -14.62
CA ASP A 544 35.12 20.34 -13.27
C ASP A 544 34.22 19.35 -12.51
N LEU A 545 34.51 19.14 -11.22
CA LEU A 545 33.74 18.23 -10.36
C LEU A 545 32.24 18.57 -10.38
N ASN A 546 31.88 19.84 -10.41
CA ASN A 546 30.48 20.29 -10.42
C ASN A 546 29.71 19.74 -11.61
N ILE A 547 30.35 19.58 -12.78
CA ILE A 547 29.72 18.98 -13.97
C ILE A 547 29.33 17.52 -13.70
N PHE A 548 30.12 16.79 -12.92
CA PHE A 548 29.78 15.42 -12.51
C PHE A 548 28.65 15.41 -11.47
N LEU A 549 28.68 16.33 -10.49
CA LEU A 549 27.65 16.42 -9.45
C LEU A 549 26.28 16.84 -10.02
N ASP A 550 26.27 17.69 -11.04
CA ASP A 550 25.05 18.11 -11.74
C ASP A 550 24.50 17.02 -12.66
N THR A 551 25.40 16.22 -13.26
CA THR A 551 25.01 15.15 -14.20
C THR A 551 24.57 13.87 -13.49
N PHE A 552 25.18 13.53 -12.35
CA PHE A 552 24.95 12.30 -11.62
C PHE A 552 24.38 12.56 -10.22
N PRO A 553 23.27 11.91 -9.82
CA PRO A 553 22.61 12.22 -8.55
C PRO A 553 23.43 11.90 -7.28
N SER A 554 24.53 11.19 -7.42
CA SER A 554 25.51 10.93 -6.35
C SER A 554 26.81 10.40 -6.95
N TRP A 555 27.91 10.48 -6.20
CA TRP A 555 29.21 9.97 -6.66
C TRP A 555 29.19 8.47 -6.96
N GLY A 556 28.58 7.67 -6.08
CA GLY A 556 28.41 6.24 -6.32
C GLY A 556 27.61 5.92 -7.59
N LYS A 557 26.64 6.78 -7.97
CA LYS A 557 25.92 6.64 -9.24
C LYS A 557 26.77 7.06 -10.44
N ALA A 558 27.70 7.99 -10.30
CA ALA A 558 28.66 8.36 -11.34
C ALA A 558 29.59 7.18 -11.66
N LEU A 559 30.19 6.57 -10.63
CA LEU A 559 31.04 5.38 -10.76
C LEU A 559 30.28 4.19 -11.35
N LYS A 560 29.07 3.92 -10.84
CA LYS A 560 28.22 2.84 -11.36
C LYS A 560 27.80 3.07 -12.81
N ALA A 561 27.49 4.31 -13.20
CA ALA A 561 27.18 4.66 -14.58
C ALA A 561 28.41 4.46 -15.49
N ALA A 562 29.61 4.74 -14.97
CA ALA A 562 30.87 4.42 -15.63
C ALA A 562 31.19 2.91 -15.64
N LYS A 563 30.36 2.04 -15.06
CA LYS A 563 30.62 0.60 -14.90
C LYS A 563 31.91 0.32 -14.10
N LEU A 564 32.20 1.17 -13.13
CA LEU A 564 33.26 0.97 -12.15
C LEU A 564 32.61 0.40 -10.88
N GLU A 565 33.11 -0.74 -10.42
CA GLU A 565 32.57 -1.42 -9.24
C GLU A 565 33.52 -1.25 -8.06
N ILE A 566 32.95 -0.98 -6.88
CA ILE A 566 33.64 -1.09 -5.61
C ILE A 566 33.75 -2.60 -5.36
N GLN A 567 34.97 -3.14 -5.37
CA GLN A 567 35.18 -4.46 -4.78
C GLN A 567 34.81 -4.34 -3.30
N SER A 568 33.64 -4.88 -2.95
CA SER A 568 33.12 -4.95 -1.59
C SER A 568 33.81 -6.05 -0.79
#